data_AF-A0A2T2TM99-F1
#
_entry.id   AF-A0A2T2TM99-F1
#
_cell.length_a   1.000
_cell.length_b   1.000
_cell.length_c   1.000
_cell.angle_alpha   90.00
_cell.angle_beta   90.00
_cell.angle_gamma   90.00
#
_symmetry.space_group_name_H-M   'P 1'
#
loop_
_entity.id
_entity.type
_entity.pdbx_description
1 polymer ?
#
loop_
_entity_poly.entity_id
_entity_poly.type
_entity_poly.pdbx_seq_one_letter_code
_entity_poly.pdbx_strand_id
1 'polypeptide(L)' 'TGAEGEKVSVVATVSDDLIAERDLQAGALVGTLGERLGGGGGGRPSLASAGGRRTEKLDEVLREVPSLVADRL' A
#
# COMPACT_ATOMS: atom_id res chain seq x y z
N THR A 1 -16.47 -15.01 -3.25
CA THR A 1 -15.64 -16.11 -2.72
C THR A 1 -14.34 -16.16 -3.50
N GLY A 2 -13.25 -15.62 -2.97
CA GLY A 2 -11.91 -15.85 -3.52
C GLY A 2 -11.16 -16.68 -2.50
N ALA A 3 -10.55 -17.78 -2.91
CA ALA A 3 -9.84 -18.69 -2.01
C ALA A 3 -8.74 -17.93 -1.25
N GLU A 4 -8.61 -18.19 0.05
CA GLU A 4 -7.71 -17.50 0.99
C GLU A 4 -6.20 -17.73 0.74
N GLY A 5 -5.82 -18.28 -0.43
CA GLY A 5 -4.43 -18.52 -0.82
C GLY A 5 -4.01 -17.90 -2.16
N GLU A 6 -4.92 -17.31 -2.93
CA GLU A 6 -4.62 -16.79 -4.28
C GLU A 6 -4.50 -15.26 -4.34
N LYS A 7 -4.68 -14.58 -3.21
CA LYS A 7 -4.70 -13.12 -3.15
C LYS A 7 -3.84 -12.61 -2.02
N VAL A 8 -3.20 -11.47 -2.25
CA VAL A 8 -2.50 -10.72 -1.23
C VAL A 8 -3.37 -9.56 -0.77
N SER A 9 -3.21 -9.19 0.49
CA SER A 9 -3.76 -7.97 1.05
C SER A 9 -2.66 -7.24 1.79
N VAL A 10 -2.58 -5.93 1.61
CA VAL A 10 -1.67 -5.04 2.31
C VAL A 10 -2.46 -3.92 2.96
N VAL A 11 -1.99 -3.47 4.12
CA VAL A 11 -2.58 -2.36 4.88
C VAL A 11 -1.45 -1.42 5.26
N ALA A 12 -1.67 -0.12 5.12
CA ALA A 12 -0.75 0.89 5.60
C ALA A 12 -1.46 1.86 6.55
N THR A 13 -0.71 2.28 7.56
CA THR A 13 -1.10 3.34 8.49
C THR A 13 -0.05 4.43 8.44
N VAL A 14 -0.48 5.68 8.36
CA VAL A 14 0.39 6.84 8.48
C VAL A 14 -0.14 7.71 9.63
N SER A 15 0.78 8.24 10.43
CA SER A 15 0.45 9.11 11.54
C SER A 15 -0.04 10.48 11.05
N ASP A 16 -0.92 11.11 11.83
CA ASP A 16 -1.59 12.36 11.42
C ASP A 16 -0.62 13.53 11.22
N ASP A 17 0.50 13.55 11.96
CA ASP A 17 1.57 14.54 11.80
C ASP A 17 2.24 14.44 10.42
N LEU A 18 2.58 13.24 9.96
CA LEU A 18 3.17 13.03 8.63
C LEU A 18 2.19 13.36 7.51
N ILE A 19 0.90 13.10 7.71
CA ILE A 19 -0.15 13.50 6.75
C ILE A 19 -0.25 15.02 6.69
N ALA A 20 -0.28 15.69 7.84
CA ALA A 20 -0.43 17.14 7.92
C ALA A 20 0.82 17.89 7.42
N GLU A 21 2.02 17.40 7.73
CA GLU A 21 3.27 18.08 7.43
C GLU A 21 3.86 17.73 6.06
N ARG A 22 3.60 16.51 5.56
CA ARG A 22 4.28 15.95 4.38
C ARG A 22 3.32 15.49 3.28
N ASP A 23 2.01 15.60 3.49
CA ASP A 23 0.98 15.03 2.62
C ASP A 23 1.24 13.54 2.31
N LEU A 24 1.86 12.83 3.26
CA LEU A 24 2.14 11.41 3.15
C LEU A 24 0.88 10.62 3.47
N GLN A 25 0.14 10.22 2.44
CA GLN A 25 -1.16 9.56 2.61
C GLN A 25 -1.04 8.03 2.48
N ALA A 26 -1.59 7.30 3.45
CA ALA A 26 -1.69 5.84 3.42
C ALA A 26 -2.39 5.34 2.14
N GLY A 27 -3.45 6.06 1.71
CA GLY A 27 -4.20 5.75 0.50
C GLY A 27 -3.34 5.78 -0.76
N ALA A 28 -2.47 6.78 -0.90
CA ALA A 28 -1.56 6.91 -2.04
C ALA A 28 -0.53 5.76 -2.04
N LEU A 29 0.06 5.45 -0.88
CA LEU A 29 1.02 4.35 -0.73
C LEU A 29 0.40 3.01 -1.16
N VAL A 30 -0.72 2.61 -0.54
CA VAL A 30 -1.33 1.31 -0.85
C VAL A 30 -1.92 1.25 -2.25
N GLY A 31 -2.33 2.38 -2.83
CA GLY A 31 -2.76 2.45 -4.22
C GLY A 31 -1.65 1.97 -5.17
N THR A 32 -0.44 2.54 -5.03
CA THR A 32 0.74 2.12 -5.80
C THR A 32 1.09 0.65 -5.57
N LEU A 33 1.04 0.16 -4.32
CA LEU A 33 1.32 -1.26 -4.04
C LEU A 33 0.26 -2.18 -4.66
N GLY A 34 -1.02 -1.81 -4.54
CA GLY A 34 -2.15 -2.58 -5.07
C GLY A 34 -2.07 -2.77 -6.59
N GLU A 35 -1.74 -1.72 -7.33
CA GLU A 35 -1.55 -1.77 -8.78
C GLU A 35 -0.41 -2.73 -9.17
N ARG A 36 0.73 -2.66 -8.48
CA ARG A 36 1.88 -3.55 -8.72
C ARG A 36 1.54 -5.01 -8.44
N LEU A 37 0.77 -5.26 -7.39
CA LEU A 37 0.22 -6.57 -7.02
C LEU A 37 -0.93 -7.05 -7.93
N GLY A 38 -1.27 -6.29 -8.98
CA GLY A 38 -2.29 -6.66 -9.96
C GLY A 38 -3.73 -6.55 -9.46
N GLY A 39 -3.98 -5.61 -8.56
CA GLY A 39 -5.31 -5.24 -8.09
C GLY A 39 -5.43 -3.73 -7.91
N GLY A 40 -5.82 -3.31 -6.71
CA GLY A 40 -6.07 -1.90 -6.40
C GLY A 40 -6.27 -1.67 -4.91
N GLY A 41 -6.26 -0.41 -4.50
CA GLY A 41 -6.32 -0.02 -3.10
C GLY A 41 -6.96 1.33 -2.86
N GLY A 42 -7.33 1.57 -1.60
CA GLY A 42 -7.94 2.81 -1.16
C GLY A 42 -8.24 2.81 0.33
N GLY A 43 -8.66 3.96 0.84
CA GLY A 43 -8.97 4.14 2.25
C GLY A 43 -8.89 5.60 2.67
N ARG A 44 -8.69 5.81 3.96
CA ARG A 44 -8.49 7.13 4.56
C ARG A 44 -7.01 7.53 4.47
N PRO A 45 -6.69 8.83 4.54
CA PRO A 45 -5.30 9.29 4.58
C PRO A 45 -4.44 8.62 5.67
N SER A 46 -5.03 8.29 6.82
CA SER A 46 -4.32 7.63 7.94
C SER A 46 -4.37 6.12 7.94
N LEU A 47 -5.32 5.50 7.24
CA LEU A 47 -5.45 4.05 7.17
C LEU A 47 -6.05 3.66 5.82
N ALA A 48 -5.30 2.85 5.07
CA ALA A 48 -5.76 2.36 3.78
C ALA A 48 -5.32 0.91 3.54
N SER A 49 -6.04 0.24 2.65
CA SER A 49 -5.78 -1.16 2.28
C SER A 49 -5.75 -1.34 0.77
N ALA A 50 -4.97 -2.31 0.31
CA ALA A 50 -4.97 -2.75 -1.07
C ALA A 50 -4.91 -4.26 -1.17
N GLY A 51 -5.43 -4.79 -2.27
CA GLY A 51 -5.39 -6.22 -2.56
C GLY A 51 -4.93 -6.48 -3.97
N GLY A 52 -4.36 -7.66 -4.20
CA GLY A 52 -3.83 -8.08 -5.49
C GLY A 52 -3.90 -9.59 -5.68
N ARG A 53 -3.67 -10.04 -6.91
CA ARG A 53 -3.67 -11.46 -7.30
C ARG A 53 -2.26 -11.99 -7.58
N ARG A 54 -1.27 -11.10 -7.70
CA ARG A 54 0.14 -11.44 -7.95
C ARG A 54 0.87 -11.67 -6.63
N THR A 55 0.60 -12.80 -5.99
CA THR A 55 1.23 -13.18 -4.72
C THR A 55 2.74 -13.32 -4.85
N GLU A 56 3.21 -13.74 -6.02
CA GLU A 56 4.62 -13.88 -6.36
C GLU A 56 5.40 -12.56 -6.36
N LYS A 57 4.70 -11.41 -6.50
CA LYS A 57 5.31 -10.07 -6.48
C LYS A 57 5.37 -9.42 -5.11
N LEU A 58 4.82 -10.06 -4.07
CA LEU A 58 4.70 -9.44 -2.75
C LEU A 58 6.04 -8.96 -2.20
N ASP A 59 7.05 -9.81 -2.23
CA ASP A 59 8.38 -9.47 -1.70
C ASP A 59 9.07 -8.35 -2.50
N GLU A 60 8.89 -8.32 -3.82
CA GLU A 60 9.41 -7.26 -4.69
C GLU A 60 8.78 -5.92 -4.32
N VAL A 61 7.45 -5.89 -4.25
CA VAL A 61 6.66 -4.68 -3.95
C VAL A 61 6.95 -4.14 -2.53
N LEU A 62 7.12 -5.01 -1.54
CA LEU A 62 7.47 -4.58 -0.18
C LEU A 62 8.86 -3.94 -0.09
N ARG A 63 9.82 -4.35 -0.93
CA ARG A 63 11.17 -3.75 -0.97
C ARG A 63 11.18 -2.34 -1.53
N GLU A 64 10.14 -1.93 -2.24
CA GLU A 64 10.02 -0.58 -2.80
C GLU A 64 9.47 0.43 -1.78
N VAL A 65 8.80 -0.04 -0.72
CA VAL A 65 8.15 0.81 0.29
C VAL A 65 9.12 1.82 0.91
N PRO A 66 10.35 1.46 1.33
CA PRO A 66 11.28 2.44 1.88
C PRO A 66 11.57 3.60 0.93
N SER A 67 11.74 3.32 -0.37
CA SER A 67 11.98 4.37 -1.38
C SER A 67 10.75 5.26 -1.57
N LEU A 68 9.55 4.67 -1.64
CA LEU A 68 8.30 5.42 -1.77
C LEU A 68 8.06 6.38 -0.59
N VAL A 69 8.46 5.97 0.62
CA VAL A 69 8.36 6.80 1.82
C VAL A 69 9.50 7.82 1.89
N ALA A 70 10.72 7.45 1.53
CA ALA A 70 11.88 8.36 1.55
C ALA A 70 11.68 9.56 0.61
N ASP A 71 11.01 9.38 -0.54
CA ASP A 71 10.66 10.47 -1.46
C ASP A 71 9.64 11.47 -0.88
N ARG A 72 9.15 11.25 0.35
CA ARG A 72 8.13 12.05 1.04
C ARG A 72 8.55 12.50 2.44
N LEU A 73 9.75 12.14 2.89
CA LEU A 73 10.34 12.59 4.17
C LEU A 73 11.30 13.76 3.90
#